data_AF-A0A923TEG5-F1
#
_entry.id   AF-A0A923TEG5-F1
#
_cell.length_a   1.000
_cell.length_b   1.000
_cell.length_c   1.000
_cell.angle_alpha   90.00
_cell.angle_beta   90.00
_cell.angle_gamma   90.00
#
_symmetry.space_group_name_H-M   'P 1'
#
loop_
_entity.id
_entity.type
_entity.pdbx_description
1 polymer ?
#
loop_
_entity_poly.entity_id
_entity_poly.type
_entity_poly.pdbx_seq_one_letter_code
_entity_poly.pdbx_strand_id
1 'polypeptide(L)'
;MAHSPSSSAAVEEKFSLPLFLFTVVASLAGLIGLVWLLAPDSVWRAQIAMPVLPFIAVFLATHLVTCFFEYGFHRYVLHKPVVPMLSRFYKQHTLHHSLTRIGKRTTGAGRVVPFIENVYPVTTPEQGEASFFPWYTLAVFSLALAPLFTLLQWLVPTWPWFFGGFSAIAFALALYEIFHAIEHWSFERWSPLIENRQFGWLWRKVYSFHLRHHAVIDCNEGISGFFTLPVFDWVFGTFILPKTLFAHGSEWQPSEFKSPRPYAFIRWCDATTNAIVKKRRSRSRTPGEPVAVTPAEAETAAGATSRFTAS
;
A
#
# COMPACT_ATOMS: atom_id res chain seq x y z
N MET A 1 -7.03 -49.11 -16.76
CA MET A 1 -7.63 -48.07 -15.88
C MET A 1 -6.50 -47.47 -15.07
N ALA A 2 -6.07 -46.25 -15.37
CA ALA A 2 -4.99 -45.59 -14.67
C ALA A 2 -5.58 -44.64 -13.62
N HIS A 3 -5.26 -44.87 -12.34
CA HIS A 3 -5.61 -43.98 -11.25
C HIS A 3 -4.75 -42.71 -11.34
N SER A 4 -5.38 -41.57 -11.59
CA SER A 4 -4.76 -40.27 -11.32
C SER A 4 -4.64 -40.09 -9.80
N PRO A 5 -3.47 -39.67 -9.29
CA PRO A 5 -3.34 -39.33 -7.88
C PRO A 5 -4.19 -38.08 -7.59
N SER A 6 -5.05 -38.14 -6.57
CA SER A 6 -5.73 -36.95 -6.08
C SER A 6 -4.67 -36.01 -5.53
N SER A 7 -4.44 -34.89 -6.21
CA SER A 7 -3.73 -33.77 -5.59
C SER A 7 -4.52 -33.40 -4.35
N SER A 8 -3.96 -33.67 -3.16
CA SER A 8 -4.44 -33.06 -1.94
C SER A 8 -4.37 -31.57 -2.17
N ALA A 9 -5.51 -30.93 -2.39
CA ALA A 9 -5.59 -29.48 -2.43
C ALA A 9 -4.93 -29.00 -1.15
N ALA A 10 -3.82 -28.25 -1.30
CA ALA A 10 -3.22 -27.57 -0.16
C ALA A 10 -4.35 -26.76 0.48
N VAL A 11 -4.63 -27.03 1.75
CA VAL A 11 -5.61 -26.25 2.50
C VAL A 11 -4.97 -24.89 2.71
N GLU A 12 -5.20 -23.98 1.76
CA GLU A 12 -4.76 -22.59 1.86
C GLU A 12 -5.47 -21.96 3.07
N GLU A 13 -4.66 -21.46 4.00
CA GLU A 13 -5.11 -20.96 5.28
C GLU A 13 -5.76 -19.59 5.06
N LYS A 14 -7.05 -19.48 5.34
CA LYS A 14 -7.80 -18.22 5.23
C LYS A 14 -7.13 -17.18 6.13
N PHE A 15 -6.68 -16.08 5.55
CA PHE A 15 -6.20 -14.93 6.32
C PHE A 15 -7.21 -14.57 7.42
N SER A 16 -6.71 -14.50 8.65
CA SER A 16 -7.52 -14.23 9.84
C SER A 16 -7.09 -12.90 10.44
N LEU A 17 -7.94 -11.88 10.30
CA LEU A 17 -7.71 -10.58 10.92
C LEU A 17 -7.49 -10.70 12.45
N PRO A 18 -8.22 -11.54 13.20
CA PRO A 18 -7.91 -11.81 14.61
C PRO A 18 -6.50 -12.36 14.84
N LEU A 19 -6.06 -13.32 14.01
CA LEU A 19 -4.71 -13.89 14.11
C LEU A 19 -3.66 -12.81 13.85
N PHE A 20 -3.85 -11.99 12.81
CA PHE A 20 -2.96 -10.88 12.50
C PHE A 20 -2.85 -9.89 13.66
N LEU A 21 -3.97 -9.47 14.25
CA LEU A 21 -3.97 -8.55 15.40
C LEU A 21 -3.28 -9.18 16.61
N PHE A 22 -3.51 -10.47 16.87
CA PHE A 22 -2.79 -11.19 17.91
C PHE A 22 -1.29 -11.20 17.64
N THR A 23 -0.85 -11.47 16.40
CA THR A 23 0.55 -11.44 16.01
C THR A 23 1.18 -10.06 16.19
N VAL A 24 0.47 -8.98 15.85
CA VAL A 24 0.93 -7.60 16.07
C VAL A 24 1.11 -7.32 17.56
N VAL A 25 0.14 -7.70 18.40
CA VAL A 25 0.22 -7.51 19.86
C VAL A 25 1.36 -8.34 20.47
N ALA A 26 1.48 -9.62 20.09
CA ALA A 26 2.55 -10.50 20.56
C ALA A 26 3.94 -9.98 20.13
N SER A 27 4.07 -9.50 18.90
CA SER A 27 5.31 -8.91 18.40
C SER A 27 5.65 -7.61 19.11
N LEU A 28 4.67 -6.74 19.39
CA LEU A 28 4.86 -5.52 20.18
C LEU A 28 5.32 -5.85 21.61
N ALA A 29 4.69 -6.84 22.25
CA ALA A 29 5.11 -7.30 23.56
C ALA A 29 6.55 -7.84 23.55
N GLY A 30 6.92 -8.59 22.50
CA GLY A 30 8.29 -9.04 22.28
C GLY A 30 9.28 -7.89 22.15
N LEU A 31 8.96 -6.86 21.35
CA LEU A 31 9.79 -5.65 21.19
C LEU A 31 9.95 -4.89 22.51
N ILE A 32 8.89 -4.74 23.28
CA ILE A 32 8.93 -4.14 24.62
C ILE A 32 9.80 -4.98 25.57
N GLY A 33 9.67 -6.31 25.52
CA GLY A 33 10.51 -7.23 26.28
C GLY A 33 11.99 -7.13 25.93
N LEU A 34 12.32 -6.90 24.64
CA LEU A 34 13.70 -6.64 24.21
C LEU A 34 14.22 -5.31 24.75
N VAL A 35 13.41 -4.25 24.79
CA VAL A 35 13.81 -2.98 25.41
C VAL A 35 14.07 -3.17 26.90
N TRP A 36 13.21 -3.89 27.60
CA TRP A 36 13.41 -4.22 29.01
C TRP A 36 14.70 -5.00 29.26
N LEU A 37 15.02 -5.97 28.40
CA LEU A 37 16.19 -6.83 28.58
C LEU A 37 17.51 -6.15 28.20
N LEU A 38 17.50 -5.30 27.16
CA LEU A 38 18.72 -4.79 26.53
C LEU A 38 19.02 -3.33 26.84
N ALA A 39 18.03 -2.52 27.18
CA ALA A 39 18.24 -1.10 27.42
C ALA A 39 18.77 -0.84 28.84
N PRO A 40 19.58 0.23 29.05
CA PRO A 40 19.96 0.65 30.39
C PRO A 40 18.75 0.93 31.27
N ASP A 41 18.88 0.72 32.59
CA ASP A 41 17.82 0.95 33.58
C ASP A 41 17.17 2.34 33.46
N SER A 42 17.95 3.37 33.16
CA SER A 42 17.45 4.74 32.97
C SER A 42 16.52 4.86 31.77
N VAL A 43 16.82 4.17 30.67
CA VAL A 43 15.97 4.13 29.47
C VAL A 43 14.69 3.38 29.76
N TRP A 44 14.77 2.22 30.42
CA TRP A 44 13.58 1.45 30.82
C TRP A 44 12.67 2.26 31.74
N ARG A 45 13.24 2.92 32.76
CA ARG A 45 12.49 3.80 33.67
C ARG A 45 11.81 4.94 32.93
N ALA A 46 12.47 5.54 31.94
CA ALA A 46 11.86 6.58 31.12
C ALA A 46 10.65 6.05 30.30
N GLN A 47 10.69 4.79 29.86
CA GLN A 47 9.56 4.17 29.18
C GLN A 47 8.37 3.99 30.14
N ILE A 48 8.58 3.36 31.30
CA ILE A 48 7.49 3.00 32.21
C ILE A 48 6.96 4.17 33.05
N ALA A 49 7.75 5.24 33.21
CA ALA A 49 7.27 6.47 33.82
C ALA A 49 6.09 7.07 33.03
N MET A 50 5.97 6.72 31.74
CA MET A 50 4.84 7.02 30.86
C MET A 50 4.23 8.41 31.09
N PRO A 51 5.02 9.50 31.00
CA PRO A 51 4.42 10.82 31.03
C PRO A 51 3.47 10.92 29.81
N VAL A 52 2.17 11.04 30.09
CA VAL A 52 1.09 10.85 29.09
C VAL A 52 1.28 11.78 27.90
N LEU A 53 1.63 13.05 28.14
CA LEU A 53 1.82 14.03 27.07
C LEU A 53 3.03 13.69 26.17
N PRO A 54 4.25 13.45 26.68
CA PRO A 54 5.36 12.95 25.85
C PRO A 54 5.02 11.66 25.10
N PHE A 55 4.32 10.70 25.73
CA PHE A 55 3.92 9.49 25.02
C PHE A 55 3.02 9.80 23.81
N ILE A 56 1.98 10.63 24.00
CA ILE A 56 1.09 11.06 22.91
C ILE A 56 1.89 11.79 21.84
N ALA A 57 2.81 12.68 22.22
CA ALA A 57 3.63 13.43 21.27
C ALA A 57 4.55 12.51 20.44
N VAL A 58 5.26 11.58 21.08
CA VAL A 58 6.10 10.56 20.40
C VAL A 58 5.23 9.71 19.46
N PHE A 59 4.07 9.25 19.94
CA PHE A 59 3.16 8.42 19.17
C PHE A 59 2.69 9.15 17.90
N LEU A 60 2.17 10.37 18.03
CA LEU A 60 1.67 11.16 16.91
C LEU A 60 2.78 11.52 15.92
N ALA A 61 3.95 11.93 16.42
CA ALA A 61 5.09 12.26 15.56
C ALA A 61 5.58 11.03 14.78
N THR A 62 5.71 9.89 15.47
CA THR A 62 6.11 8.63 14.83
C THR A 62 5.05 8.16 13.84
N HIS A 63 3.77 8.24 14.18
CA HIS A 63 2.68 7.88 13.28
C HIS A 63 2.73 8.70 12.00
N LEU A 64 2.86 10.03 12.09
CA LEU A 64 3.02 10.88 10.91
C LEU A 64 4.24 10.50 10.06
N VAL A 65 5.37 10.16 10.69
CA VAL A 65 6.54 9.64 9.99
C VAL A 65 6.24 8.32 9.30
N THR A 66 5.51 7.40 9.93
CA THR A 66 5.09 6.14 9.29
C THR A 66 4.18 6.36 8.09
N CYS A 67 3.30 7.37 8.11
CA CYS A 67 2.48 7.72 6.95
C CYS A 67 3.32 8.25 5.77
N PHE A 68 4.42 8.97 6.06
CA PHE A 68 5.37 9.38 5.03
C PHE A 68 6.09 8.16 4.43
N PHE A 69 6.51 7.23 5.29
CA PHE A 69 7.11 5.98 4.85
C PHE A 69 6.15 5.14 4.03
N GLU A 70 4.90 5.02 4.44
CA GLU A 70 3.83 4.34 3.69
C GLU A 70 3.71 4.90 2.28
N TYR A 71 3.55 6.22 2.14
CA TYR A 71 3.49 6.88 0.83
C TYR A 71 4.69 6.53 -0.06
N GLY A 72 5.91 6.66 0.48
CA GLY A 72 7.14 6.40 -0.28
C GLY A 72 7.33 4.91 -0.59
N PHE A 73 7.02 4.03 0.36
CA PHE A 73 7.13 2.58 0.22
C PHE A 73 6.13 2.06 -0.81
N HIS A 74 4.88 2.51 -0.75
CA HIS A 74 3.86 2.15 -1.72
C HIS A 74 4.28 2.57 -3.14
N ARG A 75 4.63 3.84 -3.34
CA ARG A 75 4.98 4.36 -4.66
C ARG A 75 6.28 3.82 -5.24
N TYR A 76 7.32 3.66 -4.43
CA TYR A 76 8.69 3.39 -4.91
C TYR A 76 9.26 2.02 -4.56
N VAL A 77 8.55 1.24 -3.74
CA VAL A 77 8.90 -0.16 -3.45
C VAL A 77 7.83 -1.11 -3.96
N LEU A 78 6.55 -0.81 -3.70
CA LEU A 78 5.44 -1.68 -4.11
C LEU A 78 5.08 -1.50 -5.59
N HIS A 79 5.09 -0.27 -6.11
CA HIS A 79 4.78 0.01 -7.52
C HIS A 79 5.99 0.08 -8.44
N LYS A 80 7.20 0.19 -7.86
CA LYS A 80 8.45 0.24 -8.62
C LYS A 80 9.48 -0.64 -7.92
N PRO A 81 10.16 -1.56 -8.62
CA PRO A 81 11.14 -2.43 -7.97
C PRO A 81 12.47 -1.71 -7.74
N VAL A 82 12.51 -0.46 -7.26
CA VAL A 82 13.74 0.38 -7.23
C VAL A 82 14.89 -0.32 -6.50
N VAL A 83 14.59 -0.96 -5.37
CA VAL A 83 15.54 -1.74 -4.58
C VAL A 83 15.38 -3.23 -4.92
N PRO A 84 16.37 -3.89 -5.57
CA PRO A 84 16.23 -5.29 -6.01
C PRO A 84 15.89 -6.27 -4.89
N MET A 85 16.47 -6.07 -3.69
CA MET A 85 16.24 -6.91 -2.51
C MET A 85 14.77 -6.88 -2.07
N LEU A 86 14.04 -5.81 -2.37
CA LEU A 86 12.63 -5.63 -2.04
C LEU A 86 11.70 -6.00 -3.19
N SER A 87 12.21 -6.59 -4.28
CA SER A 87 11.42 -6.92 -5.47
C SER A 87 10.29 -7.93 -5.21
N ARG A 88 10.37 -8.73 -4.14
CA ARG A 88 9.26 -9.60 -3.72
C ARG A 88 8.01 -8.78 -3.39
N PHE A 89 8.16 -7.64 -2.72
CA PHE A 89 7.03 -6.76 -2.41
C PHE A 89 6.42 -6.18 -3.67
N TYR A 90 7.25 -5.72 -4.61
CA TYR A 90 6.77 -5.28 -5.93
C TYR A 90 5.96 -6.36 -6.65
N LYS A 91 6.47 -7.59 -6.70
CA LYS A 91 5.79 -8.70 -7.38
C LYS A 91 4.46 -9.06 -6.72
N GLN A 92 4.43 -9.14 -5.39
CA GLN A 92 3.22 -9.45 -4.63
C GLN A 92 2.18 -8.34 -4.77
N HIS A 93 2.59 -7.08 -4.67
CA HIS A 93 1.68 -5.96 -4.84
C HIS A 93 1.15 -5.84 -6.27
N THR A 94 1.99 -6.09 -7.27
CA THR A 94 1.54 -6.16 -8.67
C THR A 94 0.54 -7.32 -8.88
N LEU A 95 0.76 -8.46 -8.21
CA LEU A 95 -0.17 -9.58 -8.23
C LEU A 95 -1.51 -9.17 -7.60
N HIS A 96 -1.49 -8.50 -6.45
CA HIS A 96 -2.69 -7.95 -5.82
C HIS A 96 -3.47 -7.06 -6.81
N HIS A 97 -2.84 -6.03 -7.37
CA HIS A 97 -3.45 -5.15 -8.40
C HIS A 97 -3.97 -5.90 -9.62
N SER A 98 -3.31 -6.99 -10.02
CA SER A 98 -3.78 -7.83 -11.12
C SER A 98 -5.04 -8.62 -10.76
N LEU A 99 -5.15 -9.08 -9.52
CA LEU A 99 -6.27 -9.89 -9.03
C LEU A 99 -7.47 -9.04 -8.59
N THR A 100 -7.25 -7.76 -8.28
CA THR A 100 -8.29 -6.77 -7.90
C THR A 100 -8.40 -5.63 -8.91
N ARG A 101 -8.07 -5.91 -10.17
CA ARG A 101 -7.92 -4.90 -11.23
C ARG A 101 -9.18 -4.08 -11.48
N ILE A 102 -8.95 -2.82 -11.81
CA ILE A 102 -9.93 -1.94 -12.46
C ILE A 102 -9.33 -1.44 -13.75
N GLY A 103 -9.87 -1.89 -14.87
CA GLY A 103 -9.23 -1.65 -16.16
C GLY A 103 -10.20 -1.60 -17.32
N LYS A 104 -9.63 -1.33 -18.48
CA LYS A 104 -10.37 -1.34 -19.75
C LYS A 104 -10.45 -2.79 -20.23
N ARG A 105 -11.65 -3.27 -20.53
CA ARG A 105 -11.82 -4.61 -21.08
C ARG A 105 -11.13 -4.69 -22.45
N THR A 106 -10.29 -5.70 -22.64
CA THR A 106 -9.65 -5.98 -23.94
C THR A 106 -10.25 -7.26 -24.51
N THR A 107 -10.59 -7.28 -25.80
CA THR A 107 -11.07 -8.52 -26.45
C THR A 107 -9.93 -9.52 -26.62
N GLY A 108 -10.25 -10.79 -26.87
CA GLY A 108 -9.24 -11.81 -27.21
C GLY A 108 -8.40 -11.47 -28.46
N ALA A 109 -8.86 -10.51 -29.29
CA ALA A 109 -8.13 -9.98 -30.45
C ALA A 109 -7.34 -8.69 -30.14
N GLY A 110 -7.19 -8.31 -28.86
CA GLY A 110 -6.37 -7.16 -28.44
C GLY A 110 -7.04 -5.78 -28.60
N ARG A 111 -8.33 -5.71 -28.95
CA ARG A 111 -9.04 -4.42 -29.07
C ARG A 111 -9.57 -3.98 -27.71
N VAL A 112 -9.33 -2.72 -27.36
CA VAL A 112 -9.92 -2.10 -26.17
C VAL A 112 -11.41 -1.88 -26.41
N VAL A 113 -12.24 -2.45 -25.54
CA VAL A 113 -13.69 -2.30 -25.53
C VAL A 113 -14.04 -1.13 -24.61
N PRO A 114 -15.09 -0.35 -24.91
CA PRO A 114 -15.49 0.79 -24.08
C PRO A 114 -16.13 0.38 -22.74
N PHE A 115 -15.76 -0.76 -22.13
CA PHE A 115 -16.32 -1.20 -20.85
C PHE A 115 -15.25 -1.35 -19.77
N ILE A 116 -15.64 -1.03 -18.54
CA ILE A 116 -14.83 -1.21 -17.35
C ILE A 116 -14.92 -2.65 -16.85
N GLU A 117 -13.77 -3.26 -16.61
CA GLU A 117 -13.66 -4.47 -15.82
C GLU A 117 -13.29 -4.09 -14.40
N ASN A 118 -14.12 -4.45 -13.44
CA ASN A 118 -13.91 -4.22 -12.02
C ASN A 118 -14.03 -5.56 -11.28
N VAL A 119 -12.91 -6.04 -10.73
CA VAL A 119 -12.81 -7.24 -9.87
C VAL A 119 -12.25 -6.84 -8.50
N TYR A 120 -12.46 -5.58 -8.12
CA TYR A 120 -11.83 -4.92 -6.98
C TYR A 120 -12.03 -5.62 -5.63
N PRO A 121 -13.20 -6.22 -5.29
CA PRO A 121 -13.39 -6.84 -4.01
C PRO A 121 -12.49 -8.08 -3.80
N VAL A 122 -11.92 -8.22 -2.61
CA VAL A 122 -11.18 -9.42 -2.21
C VAL A 122 -12.19 -10.47 -1.74
N THR A 123 -12.34 -11.53 -2.55
CA THR A 123 -13.33 -12.60 -2.35
C THR A 123 -12.73 -14.00 -2.44
N THR A 124 -11.53 -14.15 -3.01
CA THR A 124 -10.82 -15.43 -3.12
C THR A 124 -9.60 -15.50 -2.20
N PRO A 125 -9.14 -16.69 -1.80
CA PRO A 125 -7.94 -16.86 -0.97
C PRO A 125 -6.69 -16.23 -1.60
N GLU A 126 -6.50 -16.39 -2.91
CA GLU A 126 -5.32 -15.91 -3.63
C GLU A 126 -5.26 -14.38 -3.65
N GLN A 127 -6.42 -13.72 -3.76
CA GLN A 127 -6.54 -12.27 -3.59
C GLN A 127 -6.15 -11.86 -2.17
N GLY A 128 -6.57 -12.64 -1.17
CA GLY A 128 -6.21 -12.43 0.23
C GLY A 128 -4.70 -12.50 0.44
N GLU A 129 -4.05 -13.60 0.05
CA GLU A 129 -2.61 -13.81 0.26
C GLU A 129 -1.73 -12.71 -0.37
N ALA A 130 -2.13 -12.18 -1.52
CA ALA A 130 -1.42 -11.09 -2.18
C ALA A 130 -1.61 -9.71 -1.49
N SER A 131 -2.60 -9.57 -0.61
CA SER A 131 -3.04 -8.28 -0.05
C SER A 131 -2.44 -7.91 1.31
N PHE A 132 -1.83 -8.87 2.03
CA PHE A 132 -1.40 -8.67 3.42
C PHE A 132 0.13 -8.68 3.57
N PHE A 133 0.61 -7.94 4.56
CA PHE A 133 1.98 -7.94 5.00
C PHE A 133 2.33 -9.26 5.73
N PRO A 134 3.59 -9.73 5.60
CA PRO A 134 4.08 -10.86 6.36
C PRO A 134 4.02 -10.64 7.87
N TRP A 135 3.86 -11.72 8.64
CA TRP A 135 3.76 -11.69 10.11
C TRP A 135 4.94 -11.01 10.83
N TYR A 136 6.13 -11.00 10.22
CA TYR A 136 7.34 -10.39 10.77
C TYR A 136 7.48 -8.88 10.49
N THR A 137 6.51 -8.25 9.82
CA THR A 137 6.62 -6.87 9.33
C THR A 137 6.82 -5.86 10.46
N LEU A 138 6.09 -5.99 11.58
CA LEU A 138 6.27 -5.10 12.74
C LEU A 138 7.70 -5.12 13.25
N ALA A 139 8.29 -6.31 13.39
CA ALA A 139 9.66 -6.46 13.89
C ALA A 139 10.67 -5.80 12.94
N VAL A 140 10.53 -6.02 11.63
CA VAL A 140 11.43 -5.43 10.62
C VAL A 140 11.32 -3.90 10.58
N PHE A 141 10.11 -3.34 10.57
CA PHE A 141 9.93 -1.89 10.56
C PHE A 141 10.39 -1.24 11.87
N SER A 142 10.15 -1.90 13.00
CA SER A 142 10.64 -1.45 14.30
C SER A 142 12.17 -1.47 14.36
N LEU A 143 12.82 -2.52 13.84
CA LEU A 143 14.26 -2.61 13.75
C LEU A 143 14.85 -1.51 12.84
N ALA A 144 14.19 -1.20 11.72
CA ALA A 144 14.61 -0.14 10.82
C ALA A 144 14.54 1.26 11.47
N LEU A 145 13.54 1.51 12.32
CA LEU A 145 13.39 2.79 13.04
C LEU A 145 14.06 2.83 14.42
N ALA A 146 14.49 1.68 14.96
CA ALA A 146 15.15 1.61 16.27
C ALA A 146 16.39 2.52 16.38
N PRO A 147 17.29 2.65 15.38
CA PRO A 147 18.42 3.59 15.47
C PRO A 147 17.98 5.05 15.66
N LEU A 148 16.88 5.46 15.03
CA LEU A 148 16.31 6.78 15.22
C LEU A 148 15.78 6.94 16.66
N PHE A 149 15.04 5.95 17.17
CA PHE A 149 14.56 5.99 18.56
C PHE A 149 15.70 5.98 19.58
N THR A 150 16.77 5.23 19.33
CA THR A 150 17.99 5.26 20.17
C THR A 150 18.62 6.66 20.18
N LEU A 151 18.76 7.29 19.01
CA LEU A 151 19.28 8.65 18.92
C LEU A 151 18.39 9.65 19.66
N LEU A 152 17.07 9.57 19.46
CA LEU A 152 16.12 10.46 20.12
C LEU A 152 16.05 10.22 21.64
N GLN A 153 16.17 8.97 22.09
CA GLN A 153 16.30 8.63 23.51
C GLN A 153 17.58 9.19 24.11
N TRP A 154 18.68 9.24 23.36
CA TRP A 154 19.91 9.87 23.83
C TRP A 154 19.76 11.39 23.94
N LEU A 155 19.13 12.04 22.96
CA LEU A 155 18.95 13.50 22.92
C LEU A 155 17.87 14.00 23.89
N VAL A 156 16.81 13.23 24.09
CA VAL A 156 15.66 13.57 24.94
C VAL A 156 15.35 12.37 25.86
N PRO A 157 16.18 12.15 26.90
CA PRO A 157 16.17 10.89 27.66
C PRO A 157 14.97 10.67 28.58
N THR A 158 14.18 11.71 28.83
CA THR A 158 12.97 11.62 29.66
C THR A 158 11.74 11.19 28.88
N TRP A 159 11.82 11.09 27.55
CA TRP A 159 10.68 10.76 26.69
C TRP A 159 10.64 9.26 26.38
N PRO A 160 9.44 8.65 26.28
CA PRO A 160 9.28 7.22 26.06
C PRO A 160 9.37 6.86 24.56
N TRP A 161 10.52 7.11 23.93
CA TRP A 161 10.68 6.97 22.47
C TRP A 161 10.41 5.56 21.95
N PHE A 162 10.82 4.53 22.69
CA PHE A 162 10.61 3.15 22.27
C PHE A 162 9.16 2.73 22.44
N PHE A 163 8.53 3.04 23.58
CA PHE A 163 7.12 2.67 23.80
C PHE A 163 6.21 3.45 22.85
N GLY A 164 6.32 4.77 22.80
CA GLY A 164 5.53 5.59 21.88
C GLY A 164 5.80 5.25 20.42
N GLY A 165 7.07 5.02 20.06
CA GLY A 165 7.48 4.69 18.70
C GLY A 165 6.98 3.32 18.24
N PHE A 166 7.23 2.25 19.01
CA PHE A 166 6.75 0.91 18.66
C PHE A 166 5.23 0.80 18.70
N SER A 167 4.55 1.49 19.64
CA SER A 167 3.09 1.57 19.65
C SER A 167 2.56 2.27 18.39
N ALA A 168 3.21 3.35 17.92
CA ALA A 168 2.81 4.02 16.70
C ALA A 168 3.01 3.14 15.45
N ILE A 169 4.13 2.42 15.34
CA ILE A 169 4.35 1.49 14.21
C ILE A 169 3.35 0.34 14.24
N ALA A 170 3.10 -0.26 15.43
CA ALA A 170 2.10 -1.31 15.59
C ALA A 170 0.69 -0.82 15.24
N PHE A 171 0.32 0.38 15.68
CA PHE A 171 -0.94 1.03 15.33
C PHE A 171 -1.05 1.29 13.83
N ALA A 172 -0.02 1.86 13.20
CA ALA A 172 -0.01 2.16 11.77
C ALA A 172 -0.16 0.88 10.94
N LEU A 173 0.54 -0.20 11.30
CA LEU A 173 0.44 -1.49 10.63
C LEU A 173 -0.94 -2.13 10.81
N ALA A 174 -1.47 -2.10 12.03
CA ALA A 174 -2.82 -2.62 12.29
C ALA A 174 -3.89 -1.82 11.53
N LEU A 175 -3.79 -0.49 11.56
CA LEU A 175 -4.69 0.40 10.84
C LEU A 175 -4.59 0.18 9.33
N TYR A 176 -3.38 0.01 8.78
CA TYR A 176 -3.17 -0.29 7.36
C TYR A 176 -3.95 -1.53 6.96
N GLU A 177 -3.75 -2.64 7.64
CA GLU A 177 -4.34 -3.91 7.23
C GLU A 177 -5.86 -3.96 7.44
N ILE A 178 -6.34 -3.42 8.55
CA ILE A 178 -7.78 -3.32 8.80
C ILE A 178 -8.43 -2.45 7.71
N PHE A 179 -7.86 -1.28 7.45
CA PHE A 179 -8.47 -0.33 6.54
C PHE A 179 -8.36 -0.80 5.09
N HIS A 180 -7.22 -1.36 4.68
CA HIS A 180 -7.05 -2.00 3.38
C HIS A 180 -8.11 -3.08 3.13
N ALA A 181 -8.34 -3.95 4.12
CA ALA A 181 -9.35 -5.00 4.04
C ALA A 181 -10.78 -4.44 3.93
N ILE A 182 -11.08 -3.33 4.61
CA ILE A 182 -12.36 -2.61 4.52
C ILE A 182 -12.52 -1.98 3.14
N GLU A 183 -11.49 -1.33 2.63
CA GLU A 183 -11.48 -0.70 1.30
C GLU A 183 -11.78 -1.71 0.21
N HIS A 184 -11.33 -2.96 0.37
CA HIS A 184 -11.60 -4.08 -0.53
C HIS A 184 -12.90 -4.85 -0.27
N TRP A 185 -13.82 -4.35 0.56
CA TRP A 185 -15.16 -4.92 0.65
C TRP A 185 -15.93 -4.81 -0.67
N SER A 186 -16.90 -5.71 -0.86
CA SER A 186 -17.79 -5.68 -2.01
C SER A 186 -18.65 -4.41 -2.03
N PHE A 187 -19.12 -4.03 -3.22
CA PHE A 187 -19.95 -2.84 -3.37
C PHE A 187 -21.25 -2.96 -2.57
N GLU A 188 -21.83 -4.16 -2.45
CA GLU A 188 -23.05 -4.43 -1.67
C GLU A 188 -22.87 -4.08 -0.19
N ARG A 189 -21.66 -4.29 0.35
CA ARG A 189 -21.34 -3.93 1.73
C ARG A 189 -21.11 -2.43 1.91
N TRP A 190 -20.59 -1.77 0.87
CA TRP A 190 -20.37 -0.32 0.85
C TRP A 190 -21.64 0.49 0.54
N SER A 191 -22.57 -0.06 -0.25
CA SER A 191 -23.77 0.62 -0.74
C SER A 191 -24.59 1.26 0.40
N PRO A 192 -24.89 0.60 1.53
CA PRO A 192 -25.63 1.22 2.64
C PRO A 192 -24.92 2.46 3.25
N LEU A 193 -23.58 2.46 3.24
CA LEU A 193 -22.78 3.59 3.73
C LEU A 193 -22.78 4.74 2.71
N ILE A 194 -22.56 4.42 1.43
CA ILE A 194 -22.48 5.38 0.33
C ILE A 194 -23.85 6.04 0.05
N GLU A 195 -24.94 5.31 0.20
CA GLU A 195 -26.31 5.78 -0.02
C GLU A 195 -26.90 6.47 1.22
N ASN A 196 -26.16 6.51 2.33
CA ASN A 196 -26.60 7.19 3.54
C ASN A 196 -26.87 8.69 3.26
N ARG A 197 -28.05 9.16 3.66
CA ARG A 197 -28.51 10.53 3.38
C ARG A 197 -27.60 11.64 3.94
N GLN A 198 -27.01 11.45 5.11
CA GLN A 198 -26.23 12.49 5.79
C GLN A 198 -24.73 12.38 5.48
N PHE A 199 -24.22 11.15 5.46
CA PHE A 199 -22.78 10.88 5.38
C PHE A 199 -22.35 10.14 4.12
N GLY A 200 -23.27 9.83 3.20
CA GLY A 200 -22.97 9.09 1.97
C GLY A 200 -21.90 9.75 1.11
N TRP A 201 -21.87 11.09 1.08
CA TRP A 201 -20.81 11.83 0.37
C TRP A 201 -19.41 11.56 0.93
N LEU A 202 -19.28 11.35 2.24
CA LEU A 202 -18.02 11.07 2.91
C LEU A 202 -17.58 9.63 2.59
N TRP A 203 -18.49 8.67 2.79
CA TRP A 203 -18.22 7.25 2.51
C TRP A 203 -17.92 7.00 1.04
N ARG A 204 -18.57 7.72 0.13
CA ARG A 204 -18.24 7.69 -1.29
C ARG A 204 -16.79 8.09 -1.52
N LYS A 205 -16.27 9.13 -0.86
CA LYS A 205 -14.87 9.56 -1.00
C LYS A 205 -13.92 8.50 -0.46
N VAL A 206 -14.23 7.92 0.70
CA VAL A 206 -13.43 6.85 1.31
C VAL A 206 -13.34 5.65 0.38
N TYR A 207 -14.48 5.08 -0.02
CA TYR A 207 -14.52 3.95 -0.94
C TYR A 207 -13.81 4.24 -2.27
N SER A 208 -14.01 5.44 -2.81
CA SER A 208 -13.47 5.81 -4.12
C SER A 208 -11.96 6.06 -4.11
N PHE A 209 -11.33 6.26 -2.94
CA PHE A 209 -9.94 6.64 -2.84
C PHE A 209 -9.01 5.50 -3.28
N HIS A 210 -9.06 4.35 -2.60
CA HIS A 210 -8.25 3.19 -2.99
C HIS A 210 -8.77 2.49 -4.24
N LEU A 211 -10.08 2.53 -4.49
CA LEU A 211 -10.66 2.13 -5.78
C LEU A 211 -9.99 2.87 -6.94
N ARG A 212 -9.76 4.18 -6.79
CA ARG A 212 -9.07 4.97 -7.81
C ARG A 212 -7.60 4.60 -7.96
N HIS A 213 -6.93 4.25 -6.87
CA HIS A 213 -5.55 3.75 -6.89
C HIS A 213 -5.43 2.48 -7.75
N HIS A 214 -6.37 1.54 -7.60
CA HIS A 214 -6.44 0.32 -8.43
C HIS A 214 -6.70 0.58 -9.92
N ALA A 215 -7.34 1.70 -10.25
CA ALA A 215 -7.54 2.11 -11.65
C ALA A 215 -6.32 2.85 -12.23
N VAL A 216 -5.61 3.64 -11.42
CA VAL A 216 -4.39 4.37 -11.81
C VAL A 216 -3.43 4.42 -10.62
N ILE A 217 -2.41 3.57 -10.68
CA ILE A 217 -1.44 3.35 -9.60
C ILE A 217 -0.54 4.54 -9.27
N ASP A 218 -0.57 5.61 -10.08
CA ASP A 218 0.22 6.83 -9.85
C ASP A 218 -0.41 7.81 -8.85
N CYS A 219 -1.55 7.47 -8.23
CA CYS A 219 -2.28 8.34 -7.30
C CYS A 219 -2.74 7.59 -6.05
N ASN A 220 -3.12 8.34 -5.01
CA ASN A 220 -3.76 7.81 -3.81
C ASN A 220 -2.96 6.69 -3.13
N GLU A 221 -1.71 6.99 -2.75
CA GLU A 221 -0.78 6.00 -2.21
C GLU A 221 -1.06 5.65 -0.74
N GLY A 222 -1.65 6.57 0.05
CA GLY A 222 -1.91 6.32 1.47
C GLY A 222 -3.13 5.44 1.70
N ILE A 223 -2.96 4.28 2.32
CA ILE A 223 -4.04 3.39 2.77
C ILE A 223 -4.49 3.79 4.18
N SER A 224 -3.61 3.62 5.18
CA SER A 224 -3.94 4.02 6.55
C SER A 224 -3.67 5.47 6.82
N GLY A 225 -2.67 6.08 6.20
CA GLY A 225 -2.37 7.50 6.37
C GLY A 225 -2.35 7.97 7.84
N PHE A 226 -2.53 9.26 8.07
CA PHE A 226 -2.57 9.81 9.43
C PHE A 226 -3.99 9.70 9.98
N PHE A 227 -4.32 8.52 10.53
CA PHE A 227 -5.69 8.18 10.95
C PHE A 227 -6.68 8.22 9.79
N THR A 228 -6.36 7.49 8.72
CA THR A 228 -7.06 7.39 7.42
C THR A 228 -7.11 8.68 6.60
N LEU A 229 -6.39 9.72 7.04
CA LEU A 229 -6.20 10.94 6.26
C LEU A 229 -4.97 10.77 5.33
N PRO A 230 -5.13 10.95 4.01
CA PRO A 230 -4.05 10.78 3.04
C PRO A 230 -3.19 12.05 2.96
N VAL A 231 -2.61 12.44 4.10
CA VAL A 231 -1.87 13.70 4.30
C VAL A 231 -0.78 13.86 3.23
N PHE A 232 -0.02 12.80 2.95
CA PHE A 232 1.07 12.88 1.99
C PHE A 232 0.61 12.93 0.53
N ASP A 233 -0.55 12.35 0.19
CA ASP A 233 -1.14 12.56 -1.13
C ASP A 233 -1.61 13.99 -1.35
N TRP A 234 -2.12 14.66 -0.31
CA TRP A 234 -2.42 16.09 -0.36
C TRP A 234 -1.15 16.93 -0.50
N VAL A 235 -0.16 16.67 0.36
CA VAL A 235 1.13 17.39 0.38
C VAL A 235 1.86 17.26 -0.94
N PHE A 236 1.75 16.13 -1.63
CA PHE A 236 2.49 15.86 -2.87
C PHE A 236 1.67 16.02 -4.15
N GLY A 237 0.37 16.29 -4.05
CA GLY A 237 -0.51 16.48 -5.20
C GLY A 237 -0.79 15.19 -5.96
N THR A 238 -0.87 14.05 -5.26
CA THR A 238 -1.27 12.74 -5.81
C THR A 238 -2.68 12.33 -5.39
N PHE A 239 -3.38 13.13 -4.57
CA PHE A 239 -4.77 12.88 -4.21
C PHE A 239 -5.72 13.15 -5.39
N ILE A 240 -6.42 12.12 -5.86
CA ILE A 240 -7.42 12.21 -6.93
C ILE A 240 -8.67 11.43 -6.53
N LEU A 241 -9.83 12.08 -6.51
CA LEU A 241 -11.10 11.37 -6.39
C LEU A 241 -11.68 11.11 -7.79
N PRO A 242 -12.15 9.89 -8.06
CA PRO A 242 -12.82 9.59 -9.31
C PRO A 242 -14.21 10.23 -9.33
N LYS A 243 -14.69 10.57 -10.54
CA LYS A 243 -16.04 11.10 -10.73
C LYS A 243 -17.10 9.98 -10.68
N THR A 244 -16.70 8.77 -11.06
CA THR A 244 -17.53 7.56 -11.14
C THR A 244 -16.97 6.48 -10.22
N LEU A 245 -17.77 5.45 -9.94
CA LEU A 245 -17.38 4.32 -9.07
C LEU A 245 -16.88 3.10 -9.87
N PHE A 246 -16.47 3.32 -11.13
CA PHE A 246 -15.94 2.27 -12.00
C PHE A 246 -16.80 0.99 -12.02
N ALA A 247 -18.13 1.12 -12.14
CA ALA A 247 -19.02 -0.03 -12.09
C ALA A 247 -18.68 -1.05 -13.18
N HIS A 248 -18.70 -2.35 -12.85
CA HIS A 248 -18.42 -3.40 -13.83
C HIS A 248 -19.37 -3.28 -15.04
N GLY A 249 -18.82 -3.28 -16.25
CA GLY A 249 -19.61 -3.15 -17.48
C GLY A 249 -20.09 -1.74 -17.80
N SER A 250 -19.76 -0.72 -17.00
CA SER A 250 -20.04 0.68 -17.34
C SER A 250 -19.10 1.20 -18.44
N GLU A 251 -19.55 2.21 -19.18
CA GLU A 251 -18.72 2.90 -20.16
C GLU A 251 -17.62 3.71 -19.48
N TRP A 252 -16.41 3.72 -20.06
CA TRP A 252 -15.31 4.56 -19.54
C TRP A 252 -15.04 5.78 -20.41
N GLN A 253 -14.56 6.84 -19.76
CA GLN A 253 -14.07 8.05 -20.42
C GLN A 253 -12.56 8.19 -20.22
N PRO A 254 -11.79 8.65 -21.23
CA PRO A 254 -10.33 8.82 -21.10
C PRO A 254 -9.88 9.68 -19.93
N SER A 255 -10.67 10.69 -19.54
CA SER A 255 -10.39 11.52 -18.38
C SER A 255 -10.38 10.73 -17.06
N GLU A 256 -11.10 9.61 -16.98
CA GLU A 256 -11.20 8.80 -15.77
C GLU A 256 -9.91 8.03 -15.49
N PHE A 257 -9.03 7.82 -16.46
CA PHE A 257 -7.76 7.09 -16.30
C PHE A 257 -6.53 8.00 -16.40
N LYS A 258 -6.71 9.31 -16.15
CA LYS A 258 -5.62 10.27 -16.18
C LYS A 258 -4.80 10.23 -14.89
N SER A 259 -3.48 10.03 -15.01
CA SER A 259 -2.54 10.16 -13.89
C SER A 259 -2.49 11.60 -13.35
N PRO A 260 -2.25 11.78 -12.03
CA PRO A 260 -2.06 13.10 -11.45
C PRO A 260 -0.79 13.76 -12.01
N ARG A 261 -0.67 15.06 -11.76
CA ARG A 261 0.57 15.81 -12.00
C ARG A 261 1.13 16.23 -10.65
N PRO A 262 1.90 15.37 -9.96
CA PRO A 262 2.39 15.66 -8.62
C PRO A 262 3.38 16.83 -8.63
N TYR A 263 3.75 17.33 -7.46
CA TYR A 263 4.69 18.46 -7.34
C TYR A 263 6.10 18.11 -7.81
N ALA A 264 6.93 19.15 -8.01
CA ALA A 264 8.22 19.04 -8.67
C ALA A 264 9.14 17.97 -8.06
N PHE A 265 9.18 17.89 -6.73
CA PHE A 265 9.97 16.89 -6.02
C PHE A 265 9.55 15.45 -6.37
N ILE A 266 8.25 15.12 -6.30
CA ILE A 266 7.76 13.79 -6.65
C ILE A 266 7.94 13.49 -8.13
N ARG A 267 7.75 14.46 -9.03
CA ARG A 267 8.06 14.25 -10.46
C ARG A 267 9.53 13.92 -10.70
N TRP A 268 10.42 14.55 -9.96
CA TRP A 268 11.85 14.25 -10.03
C TRP A 268 12.16 12.84 -9.50
N CYS A 269 11.57 12.44 -8.37
CA CYS A 269 11.66 11.07 -7.85
C CYS A 269 11.12 10.04 -8.85
N ASP A 270 9.98 10.31 -9.46
CA ASP A 270 9.38 9.44 -10.48
C ASP A 270 10.29 9.28 -11.70
N ALA A 271 10.82 10.38 -12.24
CA ALA A 271 11.74 10.34 -13.37
C ALA A 271 13.01 9.55 -13.04
N THR A 272 13.57 9.76 -11.84
CA THR A 272 14.78 9.10 -11.37
C THR A 272 14.56 7.60 -11.20
N THR A 273 13.48 7.20 -10.52
CA THR A 273 13.14 5.79 -10.29
C THR A 273 12.81 5.06 -11.58
N ASN A 274 12.10 5.70 -12.51
CA ASN A 274 11.84 5.15 -13.85
C ASN A 274 13.14 4.93 -14.63
N ALA A 275 14.10 5.86 -14.56
CA ALA A 275 15.40 5.72 -15.20
C ALA A 275 16.20 4.54 -14.62
N ILE A 276 16.18 4.36 -13.29
CA ILE A 276 16.82 3.22 -12.61
C ILE A 276 16.22 1.89 -13.08
N VAL A 277 14.88 1.78 -13.07
CA VAL A 277 14.18 0.56 -13.50
C VAL A 277 14.47 0.25 -14.96
N LYS A 278 14.40 1.26 -15.85
CA LYS A 278 14.69 1.11 -17.29
C LYS A 278 16.12 0.63 -17.53
N LYS A 279 17.12 1.26 -16.89
CA LYS A 279 18.54 0.90 -17.01
C LYS A 279 18.82 -0.54 -16.55
N ARG A 280 18.12 -1.00 -15.51
CA ARG A 280 18.25 -2.39 -15.05
C ARG A 280 17.60 -3.36 -16.03
N ARG A 281 16.38 -3.08 -16.51
CA ARG A 281 15.70 -3.90 -17.52
C ARG A 281 16.56 -4.04 -18.78
N SER A 282 17.21 -2.97 -19.24
CA SER A 282 18.10 -3.04 -20.40
C SER A 282 19.37 -3.86 -20.15
N ARG A 283 19.87 -3.93 -18.90
CA ARG A 283 21.04 -4.74 -18.52
C ARG A 283 20.71 -6.23 -18.36
N SER A 284 19.49 -6.55 -17.93
CA SER A 284 19.01 -7.92 -17.78
C SER A 284 18.58 -8.55 -19.11
N ARG A 285 18.57 -7.79 -20.20
CA ARG A 285 18.29 -8.32 -21.55
C ARG A 285 19.50 -9.04 -22.11
N THR A 286 19.31 -10.30 -22.50
CA THR A 286 20.25 -11.02 -23.35
C THR A 286 20.19 -10.40 -24.76
N PRO A 287 21.33 -10.15 -25.44
CA PRO A 287 21.30 -9.69 -26.83
C PRO A 287 20.55 -10.70 -27.72
N GLY A 288 19.45 -10.25 -28.35
CA GLY A 288 18.64 -11.06 -29.27
C GLY A 288 17.28 -11.52 -28.76
N GLU A 289 16.94 -11.30 -27.49
CA GLU A 289 15.62 -11.67 -26.95
C GLU A 289 14.56 -10.60 -27.31
N PRO A 290 13.44 -10.97 -27.96
CA PRO A 290 12.40 -10.01 -28.35
C PRO A 290 11.76 -9.34 -27.13
N VAL A 291 11.32 -8.09 -27.32
CA VAL A 291 10.71 -7.28 -26.26
C VAL A 291 9.37 -7.89 -25.83
N ALA A 292 9.35 -8.62 -24.71
CA ALA A 292 8.12 -8.89 -23.99
C ALA A 292 7.63 -7.56 -23.39
N VAL A 293 6.60 -6.95 -24.00
CA VAL A 293 5.95 -5.76 -23.47
C VAL A 293 5.21 -6.17 -22.20
N THR A 294 5.63 -5.65 -21.06
CA THR A 294 4.87 -5.85 -19.81
C THR A 294 3.53 -5.11 -19.89
N PRO A 295 2.45 -5.62 -19.27
CA PRO A 295 1.15 -4.93 -19.27
C PRO A 295 1.22 -3.45 -18.81
N ALA A 296 2.07 -3.17 -17.82
CA ALA A 296 2.32 -1.80 -17.34
C ALA A 296 2.98 -0.89 -18.40
N GLU A 297 3.86 -1.43 -19.25
CA GLU A 297 4.47 -0.67 -20.35
C GLU A 297 3.51 -0.46 -21.52
N ALA A 298 2.59 -1.40 -21.78
CA ALA A 298 1.52 -1.21 -22.75
C ALA A 298 0.59 -0.05 -22.34
N GLU A 299 0.32 0.06 -21.04
CA GLU A 299 -0.54 1.12 -20.50
C GLU A 299 0.16 2.49 -20.46
N THR A 300 1.46 2.52 -20.11
CA THR A 300 2.27 3.75 -20.14
C THR A 300 2.52 4.23 -21.58
N ALA A 301 2.73 3.32 -22.53
CA ALA A 301 2.91 3.66 -23.95
C ALA A 301 1.63 4.19 -24.59
N ALA A 302 0.47 3.61 -24.26
CA ALA A 302 -0.84 4.10 -24.71
C ALA A 302 -1.18 5.49 -24.13
N GLY A 303 -0.66 5.84 -22.95
CA GLY A 303 -0.79 7.18 -22.36
C GLY A 303 0.16 8.23 -22.95
N ALA A 304 1.29 7.83 -23.53
CA ALA A 304 2.29 8.73 -24.10
C ALA A 304 1.97 9.14 -25.55
N THR A 305 1.36 8.25 -26.34
CA THR A 305 0.96 8.55 -27.73
C THR A 305 -0.20 9.54 -27.85
N SER A 306 -1.02 9.74 -26.82
CA SER A 306 -2.06 10.77 -26.82
C SER A 306 -1.55 12.20 -26.58
N ARG A 307 -0.26 12.38 -26.22
CA ARG A 307 0.35 13.71 -26.02
C ARG A 307 0.91 14.35 -27.29
N PHE A 308 0.89 13.66 -28.44
CA PHE A 308 1.49 14.15 -29.69
C PHE A 308 0.49 14.38 -30.84
N THR A 309 -0.82 14.25 -30.62
CA THR A 309 -1.85 14.46 -31.66
C THR A 309 -2.91 15.50 -31.31
N ALA A 310 -2.63 16.39 -30.35
CA ALA A 310 -3.48 17.55 -30.07
C ALA A 310 -2.65 18.84 -30.14
N SER A 311 -2.44 19.30 -31.36
CA SER A 311 -2.07 20.67 -31.73
C SER A 311 -2.78 20.99 -33.03
#